data_AF-A0A2P9BX52-F1
#
_entry.id   AF-A0A2P9BX52-F1
#
_cell.length_a   1.000
_cell.length_b   1.000
_cell.length_c   1.000
_cell.angle_alpha   90.00
_cell.angle_beta   90.00
_cell.angle_gamma   90.00
#
_symmetry.space_group_name_H-M   'P 1'
#
loop_
_entity.id
_entity.type
_entity.pdbx_description
1 polymer ?
#
loop_
_entity_poly.entity_id
_entity_poly.type
_entity_poly.pdbx_seq_one_letter_code
_entity_poly.pdbx_strand_id
1 'polypeptide(L)'
;MSYATCPLNFVNINPNQKEDLLRFEISVVGNYNHLKELETKSRIRFSFIILSISLLLYYVYTNRNSNIIIEILNNVPLVSFTIIFFYFVIKYNYKNLFKSKDYINSLNKTLKGFNLYLDNKTLKLCLIGTLRKE
;
A
#
# COMPACT_ATOMS: atom_id res chain seq x y z
N MET A 1 26.38 -10.42 -9.16
CA MET A 1 25.31 -9.61 -9.77
C MET A 1 24.49 -10.53 -10.67
N SER A 2 23.26 -10.87 -10.29
CA SER A 2 22.34 -11.60 -11.18
C SER A 2 21.81 -10.63 -12.23
N TYR A 3 22.27 -10.75 -13.48
CA TYR A 3 21.77 -9.97 -14.61
C TYR A 3 20.28 -10.25 -14.78
N ALA A 4 19.45 -9.20 -14.74
CA ALA A 4 18.03 -9.28 -15.02
C ALA A 4 17.77 -8.68 -16.40
N THR A 5 17.03 -9.40 -17.24
CA THR A 5 16.68 -8.92 -18.59
C THR A 5 15.27 -8.36 -18.55
N CYS A 6 15.14 -7.05 -18.80
CA CYS A 6 13.87 -6.31 -18.84
C CYS A 6 13.85 -5.39 -20.07
N PRO A 7 12.73 -5.24 -20.78
CA PRO A 7 11.51 -6.06 -20.71
C PRO A 7 11.65 -7.41 -21.44
N LEU A 8 10.77 -8.37 -21.11
CA LEU A 8 10.69 -9.69 -21.76
C LEU A 8 10.57 -9.68 -23.29
N ASN A 9 10.21 -8.54 -23.88
CA ASN A 9 10.06 -8.40 -25.33
C ASN A 9 11.31 -8.79 -26.13
N PHE A 10 12.49 -8.67 -25.53
CA PHE A 10 13.79 -8.94 -26.16
C PHE A 10 14.33 -10.34 -25.85
N VAL A 11 13.51 -11.19 -25.21
CA VAL A 11 13.88 -12.55 -24.83
C VAL A 11 13.39 -13.53 -25.90
N ASN A 12 14.28 -14.42 -26.34
CA ASN A 12 13.97 -15.46 -27.31
C ASN A 12 13.23 -16.62 -26.61
N ILE A 13 11.91 -16.47 -26.44
CA ILE A 13 10.99 -17.47 -25.88
C ILE A 13 9.96 -17.83 -26.95
N ASN A 14 9.41 -19.03 -26.87
CA ASN A 14 8.27 -19.46 -27.68
C ASN A 14 7.15 -18.38 -27.67
N PRO A 15 6.61 -17.97 -28.84
CA PRO A 15 5.56 -16.95 -28.93
C PRO A 15 4.36 -17.20 -28.02
N ASN A 16 3.93 -18.46 -27.83
CA ASN A 16 2.81 -18.78 -26.94
C ASN A 16 3.14 -18.47 -25.48
N GLN A 17 4.35 -18.84 -25.03
CA GLN A 17 4.82 -18.54 -23.68
C GLN A 17 4.99 -17.03 -23.46
N LYS A 18 5.39 -16.30 -24.50
CA LYS A 18 5.50 -14.84 -24.46
C LYS A 18 4.12 -14.19 -24.28
N GLU A 19 3.10 -14.67 -24.98
CA GLU A 19 1.73 -14.17 -24.82
C GLU A 19 1.17 -14.46 -23.42
N ASP A 20 1.40 -15.66 -22.89
CA ASP A 20 0.97 -16.02 -21.53
C ASP A 20 1.65 -15.14 -20.46
N LEU A 21 2.95 -14.86 -20.61
CA LEU A 21 3.68 -13.97 -19.70
C LEU A 21 3.19 -12.52 -19.79
N LEU A 22 2.82 -12.04 -20.98
CA LEU A 22 2.22 -10.71 -21.16
C LEU A 22 0.82 -10.64 -20.53
N ARG A 23 -0.01 -11.67 -20.70
CA ARG A 23 -1.33 -11.75 -20.04
C ARG A 23 -1.19 -11.77 -18.52
N PHE A 24 -0.20 -12.51 -18.01
CA PHE A 24 0.13 -12.53 -16.60
C PHE A 24 0.58 -11.15 -16.09
N GLU A 25 1.48 -10.46 -16.81
CA GLU A 25 1.92 -9.10 -16.47
C GLU A 25 0.72 -8.14 -16.37
N ILE A 26 -0.16 -8.13 -17.38
CA ILE A 26 -1.37 -7.27 -17.38
C ILE A 26 -2.25 -7.55 -16.16
N SER A 27 -2.47 -8.83 -15.82
CA SER A 27 -3.28 -9.22 -14.66
C SER A 27 -2.66 -8.77 -13.33
N VAL A 28 -1.35 -8.98 -13.16
CA VAL A 28 -0.60 -8.56 -11.98
C VAL A 28 -0.61 -7.04 -11.80
N VAL A 29 -0.36 -6.31 -12.89
CA VAL A 29 -0.35 -4.84 -12.89
C VAL A 29 -1.75 -4.30 -12.59
N GLY A 30 -2.80 -4.93 -13.14
CA GLY A 30 -4.19 -4.60 -12.81
C GLY A 30 -4.49 -4.74 -11.32
N ASN A 31 -4.10 -5.87 -10.71
CA ASN A 31 -4.25 -6.08 -9.28
C ASN A 31 -3.44 -5.09 -8.44
N TYR A 32 -2.19 -4.81 -8.83
CA TYR A 32 -1.36 -3.80 -8.17
C TYR A 32 -2.02 -2.42 -8.19
N ASN A 33 -2.54 -2.00 -9.35
CA ASN A 33 -3.21 -0.70 -9.50
C ASN A 33 -4.47 -0.59 -8.63
N HIS A 34 -5.29 -1.65 -8.60
CA HIS A 34 -6.46 -1.70 -7.70
C HIS A 34 -6.05 -1.58 -6.22
N LEU A 35 -5.02 -2.30 -5.79
CA LEU A 35 -4.49 -2.18 -4.42
C LEU A 35 -3.90 -0.79 -4.15
N LYS A 36 -3.28 -0.16 -5.15
CA LYS A 36 -2.73 1.20 -5.07
C LYS A 36 -3.82 2.26 -4.89
N GLU A 37 -4.96 2.06 -5.53
CA GLU A 37 -6.12 2.92 -5.36
C GLU A 37 -6.66 2.83 -3.92
N LEU A 38 -6.77 1.61 -3.37
CA LEU A 38 -7.16 1.38 -1.97
C LEU A 38 -6.17 2.01 -0.97
N GLU A 39 -4.87 1.90 -1.23
CA GLU A 39 -3.83 2.58 -0.45
C GLU A 39 -4.02 4.10 -0.46
N THR A 40 -4.23 4.68 -1.64
CA THR A 40 -4.37 6.13 -1.82
C THR A 40 -5.60 6.64 -1.08
N LYS A 41 -6.75 5.97 -1.23
CA LYS A 41 -7.97 6.28 -0.48
C LYS A 41 -7.75 6.17 1.03
N SER A 42 -7.03 5.15 1.48
CA SER A 42 -6.72 4.96 2.90
C SER A 42 -5.77 6.03 3.44
N ARG A 43 -4.79 6.46 2.65
CA ARG A 43 -3.87 7.56 3.00
C ARG A 43 -4.63 8.88 3.15
N ILE A 44 -5.53 9.19 2.23
CA ILE A 44 -6.38 10.39 2.32
C ILE A 44 -7.22 10.34 3.60
N ARG A 45 -7.89 9.22 3.89
CA ARG A 45 -8.65 9.02 5.13
C ARG A 45 -7.78 9.21 6.37
N PHE A 46 -6.58 8.63 6.38
CA PHE A 46 -5.63 8.74 7.48
C PHE A 46 -5.22 10.20 7.72
N SER A 47 -4.90 10.95 6.66
CA SER A 47 -4.59 12.38 6.76
C SER A 47 -5.78 13.19 7.32
N PHE A 48 -7.01 12.90 6.88
CA PHE A 48 -8.21 13.54 7.43
C PHE A 48 -8.41 13.26 8.92
N ILE A 49 -8.13 12.03 9.38
CA ILE A 49 -8.21 11.67 10.80
C ILE A 49 -7.19 12.44 11.63
N ILE A 50 -5.95 12.57 11.15
CA ILE A 50 -4.91 13.36 11.85
C ILE A 50 -5.31 14.84 11.89
N LEU A 51 -5.87 15.36 10.79
CA LEU A 51 -6.34 16.74 10.73
C LEU A 51 -7.49 16.97 11.73
N SER A 52 -8.46 16.05 11.81
CA SER A 52 -9.59 16.20 12.74
C SER A 52 -9.14 16.14 14.20
N ILE A 53 -8.21 15.23 14.55
CA ILE A 53 -7.61 15.20 15.89
C ILE A 53 -6.89 16.51 16.19
N SER A 54 -6.10 17.03 15.25
CA SER A 54 -5.38 18.31 15.42
C SER A 54 -6.34 19.49 15.65
N LEU A 55 -7.43 19.54 14.88
CA LEU A 55 -8.47 20.57 15.04
C LEU A 55 -9.20 20.46 16.37
N LEU A 56 -9.52 19.24 16.82
CA LEU A 56 -10.14 18.99 18.13
C LEU A 56 -9.22 19.46 19.26
N LEU A 57 -7.92 19.11 19.20
CA LEU A 57 -6.93 19.55 20.18
C LEU A 57 -6.80 21.08 20.20
N TYR A 58 -6.75 21.72 19.03
CA TYR A 58 -6.70 23.17 18.93
C TYR A 58 -7.96 23.84 19.51
N TYR A 59 -9.14 23.29 19.23
CA TYR A 59 -10.40 23.79 19.76
C TYR A 59 -10.47 23.67 21.27
N VAL A 60 -10.06 22.52 21.83
CA VAL A 60 -9.96 22.30 23.28
C VAL A 60 -8.98 23.28 23.91
N TYR A 61 -7.81 23.50 23.29
CA TYR A 61 -6.82 24.45 23.78
C TYR A 61 -7.33 25.89 23.82
N THR A 62 -7.96 26.34 22.72
CA THR A 62 -8.49 27.70 22.60
C THR A 62 -9.61 27.97 23.61
N ASN A 63 -10.42 26.95 23.90
CA ASN A 63 -11.56 27.05 24.82
C ASN A 63 -11.29 26.43 26.20
N ARG A 64 -10.02 26.30 26.60
CA ARG A 64 -9.61 25.59 27.83
C ARG A 64 -10.22 26.14 29.12
N ASN A 65 -10.61 27.42 29.14
CA ASN A 65 -11.23 28.06 30.29
C ASN A 65 -12.77 27.94 30.30
N SER A 66 -13.37 27.35 29.27
CA SER A 66 -14.81 27.12 29.20
C SER A 66 -15.20 25.99 30.13
N ASN A 67 -16.16 26.24 31.03
CA ASN A 67 -16.69 25.23 31.95
C ASN A 67 -17.19 23.99 31.21
N ILE A 68 -17.80 24.18 30.03
CA ILE A 68 -18.30 23.08 29.19
C ILE A 68 -17.14 22.16 28.76
N ILE A 69 -16.01 22.73 28.34
CA ILE A 69 -14.84 21.95 27.92
C ILE A 69 -14.22 21.21 29.10
N ILE A 70 -14.15 21.86 30.26
CA ILE A 70 -13.63 21.26 31.50
C ILE A 70 -14.51 20.08 31.92
N GLU A 71 -15.83 20.21 31.89
CA GLU A 71 -16.77 19.13 32.19
C GLU A 71 -16.63 17.95 31.21
N ILE A 72 -16.51 18.24 29.91
CA ILE A 72 -16.29 17.20 28.88
C ILE A 72 -14.98 16.44 29.13
N LEU A 73 -13.88 17.15 29.45
CA LEU A 73 -12.58 16.53 29.73
C LEU A 73 -12.59 15.69 31.01
N ASN A 74 -13.38 16.11 32.01
CA ASN A 74 -13.56 15.35 33.25
C ASN A 74 -14.49 14.14 33.10
N ASN A 75 -15.24 14.05 31.99
CA ASN A 75 -16.06 12.88 31.66
C ASN A 75 -15.19 11.72 31.15
N VAL A 76 -14.58 10.99 32.09
CA VAL A 76 -13.65 9.87 31.80
C VAL A 76 -14.24 8.83 30.85
N PRO A 77 -15.50 8.36 31.00
CA PRO A 77 -16.10 7.43 30.03
C PRO A 77 -16.11 7.97 28.60
N LEU A 78 -16.52 9.23 28.41
CA LEU A 78 -16.58 9.85 27.09
C LEU A 78 -15.19 10.00 26.46
N VAL A 79 -14.23 10.51 27.23
CA VAL A 79 -12.84 10.69 26.76
C VAL A 79 -12.19 9.35 26.43
N SER A 80 -12.38 8.32 27.27
CA SER A 80 -11.84 7.00 26.99
C SER A 80 -12.43 6.39 25.72
N PHE A 81 -13.75 6.50 25.51
CA PHE A 81 -14.41 6.00 24.32
C PHE A 81 -13.91 6.68 23.05
N THR A 82 -13.75 8.01 23.07
CA THR A 82 -13.24 8.76 21.91
C THR A 82 -11.80 8.38 21.56
N ILE A 83 -10.92 8.20 22.56
CA ILE A 83 -9.54 7.72 22.34
C ILE A 83 -9.53 6.33 21.71
N ILE A 84 -10.33 5.40 22.24
CA ILE A 84 -10.44 4.02 21.73
C ILE A 84 -10.98 4.02 20.29
N PHE A 85 -11.99 4.85 20.01
CA PHE A 85 -12.56 5.01 18.68
C PHE A 85 -11.50 5.45 17.66
N PHE A 86 -10.75 6.52 17.96
CA PHE A 86 -9.68 6.98 17.07
C PHE A 86 -8.59 5.92 16.89
N TYR A 87 -8.22 5.20 17.95
CA TYR A 87 -7.24 4.11 17.85
C TYR A 87 -7.67 3.02 16.85
N PHE A 88 -8.91 2.53 16.92
CA PHE A 88 -9.40 1.51 15.98
C PHE A 88 -9.47 2.03 14.55
N VAL A 89 -9.93 3.26 14.36
CA VAL A 89 -10.04 3.90 13.04
C VAL A 89 -8.65 4.09 12.41
N ILE A 90 -7.67 4.56 13.17
CA ILE A 90 -6.27 4.71 12.74
C ILE A 90 -5.71 3.33 12.36
N LYS A 91 -5.88 2.32 13.23
CA LYS A 91 -5.40 0.95 13.00
C LYS A 91 -5.97 0.34 11.73
N TYR A 92 -7.26 0.52 11.48
CA TYR A 92 -7.93 0.01 10.29
C TYR A 92 -7.36 0.64 9.00
N ASN A 93 -7.23 1.97 8.97
CA ASN A 93 -6.70 2.66 7.80
C ASN A 93 -5.20 2.38 7.58
N TYR A 94 -4.43 2.24 8.67
CA TYR A 94 -3.00 1.93 8.61
C TYR A 94 -2.72 0.58 7.94
N LYS A 95 -3.53 -0.46 8.23
CA LYS A 95 -3.41 -1.79 7.59
C LYS A 95 -3.48 -1.73 6.06
N ASN A 96 -4.15 -0.73 5.51
CA ASN A 96 -4.32 -0.59 4.08
C ASN A 96 -3.21 0.23 3.39
N LEU A 97 -2.29 0.85 4.13
CA LEU A 97 -1.29 1.79 3.57
C LEU A 97 -0.17 1.11 2.76
N PHE A 98 0.05 -0.20 2.94
CA PHE A 98 1.18 -0.93 2.36
C PHE A 98 0.78 -2.16 1.54
N LYS A 99 -0.53 -2.35 1.27
CA LYS A 99 -1.06 -3.53 0.59
C LYS A 99 -0.46 -3.79 -0.79
N SER A 100 -0.22 -2.74 -1.59
CA SER A 100 0.39 -2.84 -2.92
C SER A 100 1.85 -3.28 -2.83
N LYS A 101 2.59 -2.76 -1.84
CA LYS A 101 4.00 -3.14 -1.61
C LYS A 101 4.11 -4.59 -1.13
N ASP A 102 3.25 -4.98 -0.20
CA ASP A 102 3.20 -6.35 0.32
C ASP A 102 2.80 -7.34 -0.77
N TYR A 103 1.85 -6.96 -1.63
CA TYR A 103 1.47 -7.73 -2.80
C TYR A 103 2.65 -8.01 -3.73
N ILE A 104 3.39 -6.97 -4.15
CA ILE A 104 4.56 -7.14 -5.03
C ILE A 104 5.66 -7.95 -4.35
N ASN A 105 5.91 -7.73 -3.06
CA ASN A 105 6.89 -8.52 -2.31
C ASN A 105 6.51 -10.00 -2.22
N SER A 106 5.24 -10.30 -1.96
CA SER A 106 4.73 -11.67 -1.91
C SER A 106 4.80 -12.32 -3.30
N LEU A 107 4.38 -11.60 -4.34
CA LEU A 107 4.44 -12.05 -5.72
C LEU A 107 5.87 -12.36 -6.16
N ASN A 108 6.81 -11.47 -5.88
CA ASN A 108 8.21 -11.64 -6.26
C ASN A 108 8.89 -12.81 -5.54
N LYS A 109 8.44 -13.19 -4.33
CA LYS A 109 8.89 -14.43 -3.68
C LYS A 109 8.48 -15.66 -4.49
N THR A 110 7.25 -15.69 -5.00
CA THR A 110 6.75 -16.77 -5.85
C THR A 110 7.44 -16.79 -7.22
N LEU A 111 7.54 -15.62 -7.88
CA LEU A 111 8.16 -15.48 -9.20
C LEU A 111 9.64 -15.88 -9.21
N LYS A 112 10.35 -15.68 -8.10
CA LYS A 112 11.74 -16.11 -7.97
C LYS A 112 11.91 -17.62 -8.19
N GLY A 113 10.92 -18.43 -7.82
CA GLY A 113 10.92 -19.88 -8.09
C GLY A 113 10.87 -20.23 -9.59
N PHE A 114 10.42 -19.30 -10.42
CA PHE A 114 10.35 -19.41 -11.88
C PHE A 114 11.44 -18.60 -12.60
N ASN A 115 12.47 -18.12 -11.88
CA ASN A 115 13.46 -17.18 -12.40
C ASN A 115 12.85 -15.89 -12.96
N LEU A 116 11.71 -15.45 -12.43
CA LEU A 116 11.02 -14.22 -12.81
C LEU A 116 11.03 -13.22 -11.66
N TYR A 117 10.87 -11.94 -11.99
CA TYR A 117 10.69 -10.84 -11.05
C TYR A 117 9.92 -9.72 -11.74
N LEU A 118 8.98 -9.09 -11.03
CA LEU A 118 8.30 -7.88 -11.48
C LEU A 118 9.03 -6.65 -10.92
N ASP A 119 9.52 -5.79 -11.80
CA ASP A 119 10.19 -4.55 -11.39
C ASP A 119 9.22 -3.58 -10.71
N ASN A 120 9.51 -3.21 -9.47
CA ASN A 120 8.64 -2.34 -8.68
C ASN A 120 8.54 -0.92 -9.25
N LYS A 121 9.51 -0.47 -10.05
CA LYS A 121 9.52 0.87 -10.65
C LYS A 121 8.77 0.92 -11.97
N THR A 122 9.11 0.00 -12.89
CA THR A 122 8.53 -0.02 -14.24
C THR A 122 7.27 -0.87 -14.35
N LEU A 123 6.98 -1.70 -13.33
CA LEU A 123 5.89 -2.68 -13.31
C LEU A 123 5.95 -3.68 -14.47
N LYS A 124 7.15 -3.92 -14.99
CA LYS A 124 7.40 -4.88 -16.07
C LYS A 124 7.96 -6.17 -15.51
N LEU A 125 7.57 -7.28 -16.12
CA LEU A 125 8.09 -8.60 -15.81
C LEU A 125 9.48 -8.76 -16.42
N CYS A 126 10.38 -9.37 -15.66
CA CYS A 126 11.78 -9.55 -15.97
C CYS A 126 12.22 -10.98 -15.69
N LEU A 127 13.17 -11.47 -16.48
CA LEU A 127 13.85 -12.75 -16.24
C LEU A 127 15.12 -12.53 -15.43
N ILE A 128 15.27 -13.32 -14.36
CA ILE A 128 16.47 -13.42 -13.53
C ILE A 128 17.39 -14.45 -14.19
N GLY A 129 18.54 -13.98 -14.69
CA GLY A 129 19.54 -14.84 -15.32
C GLY A 129 19.98 -14.33 -16.69
N THR A 130 21.19 -14.72 -17.10
CA THR A 130 21.70 -14.49 -18.45
C THR A 130 20.98 -15.41 -19.42
N LEU A 131 20.16 -14.85 -20.30
CA LEU A 131 19.87 -15.52 -21.57
C LEU A 131 21.20 -15.69 -22.29
N ARG A 132 21.69 -16.93 -22.39
CA ARG A 132 22.74 -17.24 -23.35
C ARG A 132 22.20 -16.79 -24.71
N LYS A 133 22.86 -15.79 -25.31
CA LYS A 133 22.84 -15.58 -26.75
C LYS A 133 23.48 -16.84 -27.33
N GLU A 134 22.66 -17.79 -27.77
CA GLU A 134 23.04 -18.67 -28.87
C GLU A 134 22.84 -17.89 -30.17
#